data_AF-A0A0G0L8F8-F1
#
_entry.id   AF-A0A0G0L8F8-F1
#
_cell.length_a   1.000
_cell.length_b   1.000
_cell.length_c   1.000
_cell.angle_alpha   90.00
_cell.angle_beta   90.00
_cell.angle_gamma   90.00
#
_symmetry.space_group_name_H-M   'P 1'
#
loop_
_entity.id
_entity.type
_entity.pdbx_description
1 polymer ?
#
loop_
_entity_poly.entity_id
_entity_poly.type
_entity_poly.pdbx_seq_one_letter_code
_entity_poly.pdbx_strand_id
1 'polypeptide(L)'
;MEPTQQNQTGTPAGMPQEEKSVGALIGSIIVVAVIVIGGIYFWMTRSGETPSTETSPLGQTVPPDQETAALLNQGTSDEISDIEKDLNATNLNNLDAGMDDINAQL
;
A
#
# COMPACT_ATOMS: atom_id res chain seq x y z
N MET A 1 -73.90 -7.98 50.79
CA MET A 1 -73.40 -7.54 49.48
C MET A 1 -72.21 -6.64 49.73
N GLU A 2 -71.00 -7.20 49.71
CA GLU A 2 -69.73 -6.45 49.64
C GLU A 2 -68.77 -7.28 48.79
N PRO A 3 -68.10 -6.68 47.78
CA PRO A 3 -67.24 -7.42 46.87
C PRO A 3 -65.86 -7.68 47.48
N THR A 4 -65.38 -8.91 47.29
CA THR A 4 -64.01 -9.34 47.59
C THR A 4 -63.02 -8.62 46.67
N GLN A 5 -62.07 -7.88 47.24
CA GLN A 5 -60.94 -7.32 46.48
C GLN A 5 -59.93 -8.43 46.18
N GLN A 6 -59.82 -8.81 44.91
CA GLN A 6 -58.86 -9.80 44.42
C GLN A 6 -57.44 -9.22 44.39
N ASN A 7 -56.54 -9.98 44.99
CA ASN A 7 -55.09 -9.86 44.92
C ASN A 7 -54.63 -9.92 43.45
N GLN A 8 -54.14 -8.81 42.91
CA GLN A 8 -53.51 -8.78 41.58
C GLN A 8 -52.08 -9.33 41.71
N THR A 9 -51.92 -10.60 41.38
CA THR A 9 -50.62 -11.20 41.07
C THR A 9 -50.11 -10.57 39.77
N GLY A 10 -49.15 -9.66 39.89
CA GLY A 10 -48.43 -9.10 38.74
C GLY A 10 -47.66 -10.20 38.02
N THR A 11 -47.96 -10.39 36.74
CA THR A 11 -47.22 -11.23 35.81
C THR A 11 -45.79 -10.68 35.66
N PRO A 12 -44.73 -11.50 35.69
CA PRO A 12 -43.40 -11.03 35.35
C PRO A 12 -43.39 -10.59 33.87
N ALA A 13 -43.03 -9.34 33.64
CA ALA A 13 -42.79 -8.82 32.29
C ALA A 13 -41.67 -9.64 31.66
N GLY A 14 -41.98 -10.33 30.55
CA GLY A 14 -41.00 -11.07 29.76
C GLY A 14 -39.88 -10.13 29.33
N MET A 15 -38.63 -10.54 29.58
CA MET A 15 -37.46 -9.87 29.04
C MET A 15 -37.55 -9.87 27.50
N PRO A 16 -37.24 -8.74 26.83
CA PRO A 16 -37.22 -8.72 25.37
C PRO A 16 -36.17 -9.72 24.88
N GLN A 17 -36.62 -10.66 24.05
CA GLN A 17 -35.73 -11.60 23.36
C GLN A 17 -34.90 -10.82 22.36
N GLU A 18 -33.59 -10.79 22.59
CA GLU A 18 -32.61 -10.18 21.69
C GLU A 18 -32.49 -11.05 20.43
N GLU A 19 -33.24 -10.70 19.39
CA GLU A 19 -33.12 -11.35 18.10
C GLU A 19 -31.76 -10.99 17.49
N LYS A 20 -30.87 -11.99 17.41
CA LYS A 20 -29.56 -11.83 16.76
C LYS A 20 -29.78 -11.42 15.30
N SER A 21 -29.37 -10.21 14.95
CA SER A 21 -29.49 -9.68 13.58
C SER A 21 -28.53 -10.39 12.64
N VAL A 22 -29.02 -11.48 12.03
CA VAL A 22 -28.30 -12.26 11.02
C VAL A 22 -27.94 -11.40 9.80
N GLY A 23 -28.77 -10.40 9.47
CA GLY A 23 -28.50 -9.46 8.38
C GLY A 23 -27.27 -8.59 8.63
N ALA A 24 -27.09 -8.09 9.85
CA ALA A 24 -25.91 -7.30 10.22
C ALA A 24 -24.63 -8.15 10.17
N LEU A 25 -24.72 -9.43 10.58
CA LEU A 25 -23.60 -10.37 10.50
C LEU A 25 -23.19 -10.64 9.05
N ILE A 26 -24.14 -10.94 8.17
CA ILE A 26 -23.88 -11.19 6.75
C ILE A 26 -23.35 -9.94 6.07
N GLY A 27 -23.93 -8.77 6.35
CA GLY A 27 -23.45 -7.49 5.80
C GLY A 27 -22.01 -7.19 6.19
N SER A 28 -21.66 -7.40 7.46
CA SER A 28 -20.29 -7.23 7.96
C SER A 28 -19.30 -8.13 7.22
N ILE A 29 -19.65 -9.40 7.01
CA ILE A 29 -18.80 -10.36 6.28
C ILE A 29 -18.52 -9.88 4.86
N ILE A 30 -19.53 -9.36 4.15
CA ILE A 30 -19.38 -8.84 2.79
C ILE A 30 -18.45 -7.63 2.76
N VAL A 31 -18.62 -6.69 3.69
CA VAL A 31 -17.77 -5.50 3.79
C VAL A 31 -16.31 -5.89 4.03
N VAL A 32 -16.07 -6.82 4.96
CA VAL A 32 -14.71 -7.33 5.24
C VAL A 32 -14.11 -8.00 4.01
N ALA A 33 -14.88 -8.83 3.29
CA ALA A 33 -14.41 -9.49 2.07
C ALA A 33 -13.99 -8.49 0.98
N VAL A 34 -14.77 -7.41 0.78
CA VAL A 34 -14.44 -6.34 -0.18
C VAL A 34 -13.16 -5.60 0.22
N ILE A 35 -12.97 -5.30 1.52
CA ILE A 35 -11.75 -4.64 2.02
C ILE A 35 -10.53 -5.53 1.82
N VAL A 36 -10.63 -6.83 2.10
CA VAL A 36 -9.51 -7.77 1.91
C VAL A 36 -9.14 -7.88 0.42
N ILE A 37 -10.12 -8.02 -0.47
CA ILE A 37 -9.88 -8.08 -1.92
C ILE A 37 -9.29 -6.76 -2.42
N GLY A 38 -9.84 -5.62 -2.02
CA GLY A 38 -9.33 -4.31 -2.39
C GLY A 38 -7.92 -4.05 -1.87
N GLY A 39 -7.63 -4.47 -0.63
CA GLY A 39 -6.30 -4.37 -0.02
C GLY A 39 -5.26 -5.23 -0.74
N ILE A 40 -5.61 -6.48 -1.08
CA ILE A 40 -4.73 -7.38 -1.85
C ILE A 40 -4.52 -6.82 -3.27
N TYR A 41 -5.58 -6.35 -3.93
CA TYR A 41 -5.48 -5.75 -5.25
C TYR A 41 -4.53 -4.54 -5.25
N PHE A 42 -4.71 -3.62 -4.30
CA PHE A 42 -3.87 -2.43 -4.16
C PHE A 42 -2.41 -2.77 -3.84
N TRP A 43 -2.18 -3.76 -2.97
CA TRP A 43 -0.82 -4.20 -2.62
C TRP A 43 -0.11 -4.90 -3.80
N MET A 44 -0.84 -5.71 -4.57
CA MET A 44 -0.32 -6.37 -5.77
C MET A 44 0.01 -5.35 -6.87
N THR A 45 -0.84 -4.34 -7.10
CA THR A 45 -0.59 -3.30 -8.12
C THR A 45 0.61 -2.43 -7.78
N ARG A 46 0.88 -2.20 -6.49
CA ARG A 46 2.03 -1.39 -6.05
C ARG A 46 3.36 -2.12 -6.17
N SER A 47 3.35 -3.46 -6.15
CA SER A 47 4.57 -4.27 -6.21
C SER A 47 5.11 -4.47 -7.62
N GLY A 48 4.41 -3.98 -8.66
CA GLY A 48 4.83 -4.03 -10.07
C GLY A 48 5.51 -2.77 -10.58
N GLU A 49 5.59 -1.70 -9.78
CA GLU A 49 6.33 -0.50 -10.12
C GLU A 49 7.79 -0.70 -9.74
N THR A 50 8.56 -1.31 -10.66
CA THR A 50 10.02 -1.19 -10.64
C THR A 50 10.37 0.30 -10.67
N PRO A 51 11.22 0.81 -9.77
CA PRO A 51 11.68 2.18 -9.85
C PRO A 51 12.45 2.37 -11.16
N SER A 52 12.13 3.46 -11.85
CA SER A 52 12.95 4.07 -12.90
C SER A 52 12.98 3.33 -14.25
N THR A 53 11.87 3.38 -14.99
CA THR A 53 12.02 3.80 -16.39
C THR A 53 11.63 5.27 -16.41
N GLU A 54 12.63 6.14 -16.42
CA GLU A 54 12.47 7.53 -16.84
C GLU A 54 11.85 7.51 -18.24
N THR A 55 10.53 7.62 -18.31
CA THR A 55 9.84 7.90 -19.57
C THR A 55 10.31 9.28 -20.02
N SER A 56 11.29 9.29 -20.92
CA SER A 56 11.61 10.47 -21.74
C SER A 56 10.30 11.01 -22.33
N PRO A 57 10.12 12.35 -22.46
CA PRO A 57 8.90 12.96 -22.98
C PRO A 57 8.49 12.49 -24.40
N LEU A 58 9.33 11.70 -25.06
CA LEU A 58 9.11 11.07 -26.36
C LEU A 58 8.61 9.61 -26.30
N GLY A 59 8.35 9.05 -25.12
CA GLY A 59 7.82 7.68 -24.98
C GLY A 59 8.80 6.58 -25.42
N GLN A 60 10.09 6.91 -25.57
CA GLN A 60 11.14 5.96 -25.89
C GLN A 60 11.86 5.57 -24.59
N THR A 61 11.81 4.28 -24.25
CA THR A 61 12.67 3.70 -23.22
C THR A 61 14.09 3.66 -23.77
N VAL A 62 14.89 4.67 -23.45
CA VAL A 62 16.32 4.63 -23.69
C VAL A 62 16.94 3.82 -22.54
N PRO A 63 17.51 2.63 -22.80
CA PRO A 63 18.21 1.90 -21.76
C PRO A 63 19.36 2.79 -21.22
N PRO A 64 19.62 2.76 -19.91
CA PRO A 64 20.73 3.54 -19.34
C PRO A 64 22.02 3.12 -20.04
N ASP A 65 22.84 4.12 -20.40
CA ASP A 65 24.20 3.85 -20.87
C ASP A 65 25.03 3.22 -19.73
N GLN A 66 26.21 2.71 -20.09
CA GLN A 66 27.06 1.98 -19.15
C GLN A 66 27.46 2.83 -17.92
N GLU A 67 27.63 4.14 -18.11
CA GLU A 67 27.99 5.08 -17.04
C GLU A 67 26.80 5.30 -16.09
N THR A 68 25.60 5.55 -16.63
CA THR A 68 24.37 5.72 -15.85
C THR A 68 23.99 4.43 -15.12
N ALA A 69 24.16 3.27 -15.76
CA ALA A 69 23.91 1.96 -15.17
C ALA A 69 24.85 1.68 -13.97
N ALA A 70 26.10 2.16 -14.02
CA ALA A 70 27.04 2.04 -12.91
C ALA A 70 26.63 2.91 -11.71
N LEU A 71 26.09 4.10 -11.95
CA LEU A 71 25.61 5.01 -10.89
C LEU A 71 24.29 4.54 -10.24
N LEU A 72 23.48 3.78 -10.97
CA LEU A 72 22.24 3.16 -10.46
C LEU A 72 22.51 1.97 -9.52
N ASN A 73 23.72 1.42 -9.52
CA ASN A 73 24.09 0.28 -8.69
C ASN A 73 24.60 0.74 -7.30
N GLN A 74 23.66 0.98 -6.39
CA GLN A 74 23.92 1.35 -4.99
C GLN A 74 23.38 0.26 -4.04
N GLY A 75 23.91 0.22 -2.81
CA GLY A 75 23.41 -0.65 -1.76
C GLY A 75 22.00 -0.27 -1.31
N THR A 76 21.31 -1.22 -0.67
CA THR A 76 19.97 -1.01 -0.10
C THR A 76 19.99 -0.93 1.42
N SER A 77 21.18 -0.82 2.02
CA SER A 77 21.37 -0.83 3.47
C SER A 77 21.34 0.58 4.01
N ASP A 78 20.67 0.76 5.15
CA ASP A 78 20.63 2.03 5.88
C ASP A 78 21.74 2.11 6.96
N GLU A 79 22.63 1.11 7.02
CA GLU A 79 23.77 1.13 7.94
C GLU A 79 24.83 2.15 7.48
N ILE A 80 25.38 2.92 8.42
CA ILE A 80 26.32 4.00 8.12
C ILE A 80 27.54 3.49 7.35
N SER A 81 28.07 2.32 7.72
CA SER A 81 29.24 1.73 7.04
C SER A 81 28.97 1.35 5.58
N ASP A 82 27.72 1.01 5.25
CA ASP A 82 27.34 0.64 3.90
C ASP A 82 27.14 1.88 3.04
N ILE A 83 26.55 2.94 3.60
CA ILE A 83 26.46 4.26 2.93
C ILE A 83 27.85 4.81 2.62
N GLU A 84 28.78 4.76 3.57
CA GLU A 84 30.17 5.21 3.34
C GLU A 84 30.84 4.40 2.22
N LYS A 85 30.60 3.08 2.16
CA LYS A 85 31.12 2.23 1.11
C LYS A 85 30.55 2.61 -0.26
N ASP A 86 29.25 2.85 -0.36
CA ASP A 86 28.60 3.24 -1.61
C ASP A 86 29.08 4.60 -2.12
N LEU A 87 29.25 5.57 -1.21
CA LEU A 87 29.84 6.87 -1.54
C LEU A 87 31.28 6.74 -2.06
N ASN A 88 32.10 5.90 -1.43
CA ASN A 88 33.46 5.64 -1.88
C ASN A 88 33.52 4.88 -3.22
N ALA A 89 32.50 4.08 -3.52
CA ALA A 89 32.38 3.37 -4.79
C ALA A 89 31.82 4.25 -5.93
N THR A 90 31.22 5.40 -5.60
CA THR A 90 30.63 6.32 -6.58
C THR A 90 31.74 6.97 -7.42
N ASN A 91 31.77 6.65 -8.72
CA ASN A 91 32.75 7.19 -9.66
C ASN A 91 32.10 8.21 -10.61
N LEU A 92 32.53 9.48 -10.54
CA LEU A 92 32.02 10.58 -11.36
C LEU A 92 32.99 11.06 -12.43
N ASN A 93 34.14 10.39 -12.58
CA ASN A 93 35.22 10.87 -13.45
C ASN A 93 34.85 10.92 -14.95
N ASN A 94 33.85 10.15 -15.35
CA ASN A 94 33.41 10.02 -16.74
C ASN A 94 32.09 10.77 -17.03
N LEU A 95 31.52 11.48 -16.05
CA LEU A 95 30.24 12.17 -16.23
C LEU A 95 30.33 13.29 -17.28
N ASP A 96 31.51 13.91 -17.42
CA ASP A 96 31.77 14.97 -18.39
C ASP A 96 31.69 14.46 -19.84
N ALA A 97 32.10 13.22 -20.09
CA ALA A 97 32.08 12.61 -21.42
C ALA A 97 30.64 12.41 -21.96
N GLY A 98 29.66 12.17 -21.07
CA GLY A 98 28.26 12.04 -21.46
C GLY A 98 27.59 13.38 -21.79
N MET A 99 28.12 14.51 -21.30
CA MET A 99 27.56 15.84 -21.58
C MET A 99 27.89 16.32 -23.00
N ASP A 100 29.06 15.95 -23.52
CA ASP A 100 29.47 16.24 -24.89
C ASP A 100 28.55 15.58 -25.93
N ASP A 101 28.14 14.34 -25.68
CA ASP A 101 27.21 13.59 -26.54
C ASP A 101 25.80 14.20 -26.57
N ILE A 102 25.34 14.81 -25.48
CA ILE A 102 24.04 15.52 -25.42
C ILE A 102 24.10 16.81 -26.22
N ASN A 103 25.20 17.57 -26.10
CA ASN A 103 25.39 18.82 -26.84
C ASN A 103 25.52 18.59 -28.36
N ALA A 104 26.05 17.45 -28.80
CA ALA A 104 26.16 17.09 -30.21
C ALA A 104 24.82 16.72 -30.89
N GLN A 105 23.76 16.47 -30.10
CA GLN A 105 22.43 16.07 -30.58
C GLN A 105 21.42 17.23 -30.67
N LEU A 106 21.82 18.46 -30.31
CA LEU A 106 21.03 19.69 -30.42
C LEU A 106 21.44 20.53 -31.64
#